data_AF-T0KI95-F1
#
_entry.id   AF-T0KI95-F1
#
_cell.length_a   1.000
_cell.length_b   1.000
_cell.length_c   1.000
_cell.angle_alpha   90.00
_cell.angle_beta   90.00
_cell.angle_gamma   90.00
#
_symmetry.space_group_name_H-M   'P 1'
#
loop_
_entity.id
_entity.type
_entity.pdbx_description
1 polymer ?
#
loop_
_entity_poly.entity_id
_entity_poly.type
_entity_poly.pdbx_seq_one_letter_code
_entity_poly.pdbx_strand_id
1 'polypeptide(L)'
;MTLKMPPCGPGATGELGLFKGIGPCVVNEDGNSTKTLEYSWIDYANVVVVDQPAGVGFSHITNRSHIPVSLEEGGRDIHKFLRAFTNDVFPEHSGRPLHIAGESMGGHYVTGYTHHIMRSEREMGDSGKSRAAYEPLNIESAIIVDGYVDNTRQTVGYYDFFCSDWRRDGRKAPLMNSTACDFMEAAVPHCEILGQHCRETYDKEVCLAAALSCDETVGAPYAADVRPGGWNPYDSRLKCQKPPLCSDFDKDATFEFFNQPWVQDMLGFPNTSFELIDFDTNGRWTEAKNVFLPVTKELTWLLDNTDIRILFINGNNDIIM
;
A
#
# COMPACT_ATOMS: atom_id res chain seq x y z
N MET A 1 -13.10 3.28 14.49
CA MET A 1 -12.98 3.94 13.18
C MET A 1 -11.83 3.31 12.43
N THR A 2 -11.85 3.34 11.11
CA THR A 2 -10.81 2.74 10.28
C THR A 2 -10.19 3.79 9.40
N LEU A 3 -8.88 4.02 9.56
CA LEU A 3 -8.10 4.84 8.64
C LEU A 3 -7.65 3.96 7.48
N LYS A 4 -8.16 4.21 6.27
CA LYS A 4 -7.75 3.54 5.04
C LYS A 4 -6.63 4.33 4.37
N MET A 5 -5.44 3.74 4.37
CA MET A 5 -4.32 4.19 3.54
C MET A 5 -4.63 3.97 2.05
N PRO A 6 -4.05 4.79 1.15
CA PRO A 6 -4.13 4.57 -0.28
C PRO A 6 -3.78 3.12 -0.68
N PRO A 7 -4.51 2.54 -1.64
CA PRO A 7 -4.40 1.12 -1.97
C PRO A 7 -3.19 0.78 -2.85
N CYS A 8 -2.57 1.76 -3.49
CA CYS A 8 -1.46 1.55 -4.43
C CYS A 8 -0.36 2.61 -4.19
N GLY A 9 0.80 2.47 -4.85
CA GLY A 9 1.78 3.54 -4.92
C GLY A 9 3.24 3.09 -4.73
N PRO A 10 4.13 3.96 -4.20
CA PRO A 10 3.84 5.29 -3.66
C PRO A 10 3.22 6.26 -4.67
N GLY A 11 2.34 7.15 -4.20
CA GLY A 11 1.75 8.21 -5.04
C GLY A 11 0.29 8.01 -5.46
N ALA A 12 -0.34 6.89 -5.15
CA ALA A 12 -1.75 6.70 -5.49
C ALA A 12 -2.67 7.40 -4.47
N THR A 13 -3.78 7.95 -4.96
CA THR A 13 -4.81 8.58 -4.13
C THR A 13 -5.56 7.56 -3.26
N GLY A 14 -5.94 7.98 -2.05
CA GLY A 14 -6.87 7.27 -1.18
C GLY A 14 -8.23 7.04 -1.85
N GLU A 15 -8.63 7.94 -2.75
CA GLU A 15 -9.90 7.90 -3.45
C GLU A 15 -10.08 6.64 -4.32
N LEU A 16 -9.00 6.01 -4.78
CA LEU A 16 -9.05 4.70 -5.42
C LEU A 16 -9.64 3.65 -4.48
N GLY A 17 -9.22 3.66 -3.21
CA GLY A 17 -9.76 2.75 -2.20
C GLY A 17 -11.22 3.05 -1.87
N LEU A 18 -11.62 4.32 -1.97
CA LEU A 18 -13.01 4.72 -1.75
C LEU A 18 -13.92 4.25 -2.89
N PHE A 19 -13.59 4.55 -4.14
CA PHE A 19 -14.50 4.32 -5.28
C PHE A 19 -14.26 3.02 -6.05
N LYS A 20 -13.15 2.32 -5.82
CA LYS A 20 -12.86 1.02 -6.47
C LYS A 20 -12.68 -0.14 -5.48
N GLY A 21 -12.81 0.11 -4.18
CA GLY A 21 -12.60 -0.88 -3.13
C GLY A 21 -13.77 -0.95 -2.17
N ILE A 22 -13.71 -0.10 -1.14
CA ILE A 22 -14.44 -0.32 0.11
C ILE A 22 -15.47 0.76 0.45
N GLY A 23 -15.57 1.81 -0.35
CA GLY A 23 -16.45 2.96 -0.08
C GLY A 23 -17.93 2.71 -0.38
N PRO A 24 -18.78 3.74 -0.22
CA PRO A 24 -20.23 3.63 -0.39
C PRO A 24 -20.69 3.33 -1.81
N CYS A 25 -19.90 3.76 -2.79
CA CYS A 25 -20.30 3.78 -4.18
C CYS A 25 -19.10 3.60 -5.10
N VAL A 26 -19.39 3.22 -6.33
CA VAL A 26 -18.45 3.11 -7.43
C VAL A 26 -18.84 4.10 -8.53
N VAL A 27 -17.85 4.63 -9.23
CA VAL A 27 -18.07 5.50 -10.39
C VAL A 27 -18.57 4.64 -11.57
N ASN A 28 -19.60 5.13 -12.27
CA ASN A 28 -20.11 4.49 -13.48
C ASN A 28 -19.20 4.76 -14.67
N GLU A 29 -19.30 3.96 -15.73
CA GLU A 29 -18.49 4.10 -16.95
C GLU A 29 -18.66 5.45 -17.67
N ASP A 30 -19.70 6.22 -17.33
CA ASP A 30 -19.92 7.57 -17.86
C ASP A 30 -18.98 8.64 -17.26
N GLY A 31 -18.20 8.27 -16.23
CA GLY A 31 -17.28 9.18 -15.54
C GLY A 31 -17.97 10.37 -14.87
N ASN A 32 -19.29 10.29 -14.64
CA ASN A 32 -20.09 11.44 -14.21
C ASN A 32 -21.22 11.08 -13.23
N SER A 33 -21.46 9.79 -13.01
CA SER A 33 -22.42 9.32 -12.01
C SER A 33 -21.84 8.19 -11.17
N THR A 34 -22.49 7.90 -10.04
CA THR A 34 -22.10 6.82 -9.14
C THR A 34 -23.27 5.88 -8.88
N LYS A 35 -22.96 4.63 -8.49
CA LYS A 35 -23.93 3.66 -8.00
C LYS A 35 -23.46 3.08 -6.67
N THR A 36 -24.40 2.75 -5.78
CA THR A 36 -24.09 2.15 -4.48
C THR A 36 -23.36 0.82 -4.64
N LEU A 37 -22.36 0.59 -3.78
CA LEU A 37 -21.65 -0.68 -3.67
C LEU A 37 -22.40 -1.60 -2.69
N GLU A 38 -22.66 -2.85 -3.09
CA GLU A 38 -23.49 -3.79 -2.32
C GLU A 38 -22.83 -4.32 -1.04
N TYR A 39 -21.51 -4.12 -0.87
CA TYR A 39 -20.74 -4.59 0.29
C TYR A 39 -19.72 -3.54 0.74
N SER A 40 -20.21 -2.43 1.28
CA SER A 40 -19.33 -1.35 1.71
C SER A 40 -18.77 -1.58 3.11
N TRP A 41 -17.53 -1.16 3.35
CA TRP A 41 -17.01 -1.13 4.73
C TRP A 41 -17.76 -0.11 5.59
N ILE A 42 -18.36 0.91 4.97
CA ILE A 42 -19.07 1.94 5.73
C ILE A 42 -20.38 1.43 6.35
N ASP A 43 -20.88 0.27 5.90
CA ASP A 43 -22.07 -0.38 6.47
C ASP A 43 -21.83 -0.83 7.93
N TYR A 44 -20.56 -1.02 8.31
CA TYR A 44 -20.17 -1.57 9.62
C TYR A 44 -19.13 -0.71 10.36
N ALA A 45 -18.54 0.29 9.72
CA ALA A 45 -17.51 1.12 10.33
C ALA A 45 -17.53 2.57 9.84
N ASN A 46 -17.05 3.50 10.67
CA ASN A 46 -16.66 4.82 10.20
C ASN A 46 -15.29 4.71 9.53
N VAL A 47 -15.23 4.95 8.23
CA VAL A 47 -14.00 4.87 7.42
C VAL A 47 -13.51 6.28 7.09
N VAL A 48 -12.25 6.54 7.37
CA VAL A 48 -11.53 7.75 6.97
C VAL A 48 -10.57 7.36 5.86
N VAL A 49 -10.78 7.88 4.67
CA VAL A 49 -9.85 7.74 3.54
C VAL A 49 -8.93 8.96 3.53
N VAL A 50 -7.64 8.74 3.29
CA VAL A 50 -6.65 9.82 3.29
C VAL A 50 -5.82 9.77 2.01
N ASP A 51 -5.68 10.93 1.38
CA ASP A 51 -4.65 11.16 0.36
C ASP A 51 -3.32 11.45 1.03
N GLN A 52 -2.34 10.56 0.82
CA GLN A 52 -1.01 10.69 1.39
C GLN A 52 0.04 10.05 0.48
N PRO A 53 1.29 10.54 0.49
CA PRO A 53 1.77 11.71 1.22
C PRO A 53 1.27 13.04 0.60
N ALA A 54 1.63 14.18 1.21
CA ALA A 54 1.35 15.48 0.61
C ALA A 54 1.96 15.56 -0.80
N GLY A 55 1.17 16.00 -1.78
CA GLY A 55 1.44 15.94 -3.22
C GLY A 55 0.57 14.94 -3.99
N VAL A 56 -0.17 14.08 -3.29
CA VAL A 56 -1.02 13.03 -3.88
C VAL A 56 -2.50 13.43 -3.85
N GLY A 57 -3.23 13.14 -4.94
CA GLY A 57 -4.67 13.38 -5.03
C GLY A 57 -5.03 14.84 -4.73
N PHE A 58 -5.92 15.05 -3.76
CA PHE A 58 -6.30 16.38 -3.27
C PHE A 58 -5.40 16.92 -2.15
N SER A 59 -4.47 16.12 -1.62
CA SER A 59 -3.49 16.58 -0.62
C SER A 59 -2.43 17.45 -1.29
N HIS A 60 -2.70 18.74 -1.46
CA HIS A 60 -1.81 19.66 -2.17
C HIS A 60 -0.51 19.98 -1.41
N ILE A 61 0.58 20.18 -2.15
CA ILE A 61 1.85 20.69 -1.65
C ILE A 61 2.40 21.80 -2.56
N THR A 62 2.76 22.95 -1.98
CA THR A 62 3.26 24.10 -2.78
C THR A 62 4.65 23.85 -3.35
N ASN A 63 5.53 23.22 -2.57
CA ASN A 63 6.87 22.86 -3.02
C ASN A 63 7.01 21.33 -3.06
N ARG A 64 7.02 20.77 -4.27
CA ARG A 64 7.14 19.33 -4.49
C ARG A 64 8.48 18.74 -4.02
N SER A 65 9.51 19.56 -3.78
CA SER A 65 10.75 19.06 -3.16
C SER A 65 10.57 18.68 -1.68
N HIS A 66 9.43 19.00 -1.07
CA HIS A 66 9.10 18.64 0.32
C HIS A 66 8.16 17.44 0.42
N ILE A 67 7.86 16.75 -0.69
CA ILE A 67 7.07 15.52 -0.65
C ILE A 67 7.77 14.51 0.27
N PRO A 68 7.08 13.95 1.29
CA PRO A 68 7.59 12.87 2.12
C PRO A 68 7.99 11.65 1.27
N VAL A 69 9.23 11.19 1.41
CA VAL A 69 9.79 10.07 0.62
C VAL A 69 10.21 8.89 1.48
N SER A 70 9.86 8.89 2.77
CA SER A 70 10.21 7.86 3.74
C SER A 70 9.05 7.53 4.68
N LEU A 71 9.11 6.34 5.29
CA LEU A 71 8.12 5.92 6.28
C LEU A 71 8.14 6.77 7.55
N GLU A 72 9.30 7.31 7.92
CA GLU A 72 9.43 8.20 9.07
C GLU A 72 8.70 9.52 8.83
N GLU A 73 8.93 10.16 7.68
CA GLU A 73 8.27 11.43 7.33
C GLU A 73 6.77 11.24 7.14
N GLY A 74 6.35 10.22 6.40
CA GLY A 74 4.94 9.90 6.20
C GLY A 74 4.23 9.53 7.50
N GLY A 75 4.87 8.71 8.35
CA GLY A 75 4.34 8.30 9.64
C GLY A 75 4.13 9.48 10.58
N ARG A 76 5.08 10.42 10.61
CA ARG A 76 4.97 11.68 11.36
C ARG A 76 3.80 12.53 10.88
N ASP A 77 3.60 12.63 9.57
CA ASP A 77 2.56 13.48 9.00
C ASP A 77 1.17 12.87 9.20
N ILE A 78 1.03 11.54 9.05
CA ILE A 78 -0.20 10.81 9.39
C ILE A 78 -0.50 10.86 10.90
N HIS A 79 0.52 10.79 11.75
CA HIS A 79 0.35 10.94 13.19
C HIS A 79 -0.21 12.32 13.55
N LYS A 80 0.36 13.39 12.98
CA LYS A 80 -0.16 14.76 13.15
C LYS A 80 -1.58 14.91 12.62
N PHE A 81 -1.86 14.35 11.44
CA PHE A 81 -3.20 14.34 10.86
C PHE A 81 -4.21 13.68 11.81
N LEU A 82 -3.92 12.47 12.29
CA LEU A 82 -4.80 11.74 13.19
C LEU A 82 -5.04 12.49 14.51
N ARG A 83 -4.00 13.13 15.06
CA ARG A 83 -4.13 13.96 16.25
C ARG A 83 -5.03 15.17 15.99
N ALA A 84 -4.82 15.91 14.91
CA ALA A 84 -5.69 17.04 14.57
C ALA A 84 -7.13 16.58 14.28
N PHE A 85 -7.29 15.47 13.55
CA PHE A 85 -8.59 14.89 13.22
C PHE A 85 -9.37 14.51 14.48
N THR A 86 -8.77 13.80 15.42
CA THR A 86 -9.46 13.28 16.61
C THR A 86 -9.57 14.27 17.75
N ASN A 87 -8.81 15.37 17.75
CA ASN A 87 -8.79 16.34 18.84
C ASN A 87 -9.43 17.68 18.48
N ASP A 88 -9.22 18.16 17.26
CA ASP A 88 -9.57 19.53 16.86
C ASP A 88 -10.76 19.55 15.90
N VAL A 89 -10.87 18.57 15.00
CA VAL A 89 -11.91 18.55 13.95
C VAL A 89 -13.10 17.68 14.34
N PHE A 90 -12.85 16.45 14.78
CA PHE A 90 -13.87 15.46 15.16
C PHE A 90 -13.59 14.88 16.57
N PRO A 91 -13.70 15.71 17.62
CA PRO A 91 -13.42 15.28 19.00
C PRO A 91 -14.26 14.10 19.48
N GLU A 92 -15.44 13.85 18.88
CA GLU A 92 -16.28 12.68 19.14
C GLU A 92 -15.63 11.34 18.78
N HIS A 93 -14.53 11.37 18.01
CA HIS A 93 -13.72 10.21 17.66
C HIS A 93 -12.49 10.02 18.56
N SER A 94 -12.22 10.95 19.47
CA SER A 94 -11.12 10.81 20.45
C SER A 94 -11.30 9.56 21.31
N GLY A 95 -10.21 8.85 21.57
CA GLY A 95 -10.17 7.59 22.36
C GLY A 95 -10.89 6.39 21.74
N ARG A 96 -11.57 6.54 20.60
CA ARG A 96 -12.24 5.39 19.93
C ARG A 96 -11.19 4.41 19.39
N PRO A 97 -11.55 3.11 19.33
CA PRO A 97 -10.76 2.11 18.61
C PRO A 97 -10.40 2.58 17.20
N LEU A 98 -9.12 2.59 16.87
CA LEU A 98 -8.58 2.95 15.57
C LEU A 98 -7.96 1.72 14.92
N HIS A 99 -8.41 1.43 13.70
CA HIS A 99 -7.83 0.41 12.84
C HIS A 99 -7.12 1.10 11.67
N ILE A 100 -5.90 0.70 11.34
CA ILE A 100 -5.17 1.22 10.18
C ILE A 100 -5.17 0.13 9.11
N ALA A 101 -5.73 0.42 7.95
CA ALA A 101 -5.91 -0.54 6.87
C ALA A 101 -5.24 -0.07 5.58
N GLY A 102 -4.69 -0.98 4.78
CA GLY A 102 -3.98 -0.65 3.55
C GLY A 102 -3.87 -1.85 2.62
N GLU A 103 -3.57 -1.56 1.35
CA GLU A 103 -3.40 -2.57 0.29
C GLU A 103 -2.09 -2.30 -0.48
N SER A 104 -1.43 -3.32 -1.04
CA SER A 104 -0.18 -3.16 -1.81
C SER A 104 0.91 -2.44 -1.00
N MET A 105 1.34 -1.23 -1.39
CA MET A 105 2.21 -0.37 -0.57
C MET A 105 1.67 -0.06 0.83
N GLY A 106 0.39 -0.31 1.06
CA GLY A 106 -0.23 -0.42 2.38
C GLY A 106 0.51 -1.37 3.31
N GLY A 107 1.18 -2.42 2.82
CA GLY A 107 2.07 -3.24 3.66
C GLY A 107 3.18 -2.40 4.31
N HIS A 108 3.82 -1.49 3.55
CA HIS A 108 4.79 -0.54 4.10
C HIS A 108 4.13 0.56 4.93
N TYR A 109 3.08 1.21 4.41
CA TYR A 109 2.44 2.34 5.10
C TYR A 109 1.78 1.93 6.41
N VAL A 110 0.94 0.90 6.39
CA VAL A 110 0.24 0.44 7.59
C VAL A 110 1.26 0.00 8.64
N THR A 111 2.23 -0.83 8.27
CA THR A 111 3.24 -1.31 9.22
C THR A 111 4.11 -0.18 9.76
N GLY A 112 4.72 0.60 8.87
CA GLY A 112 5.65 1.67 9.23
C GLY A 112 4.98 2.81 10.01
N TYR A 113 3.79 3.24 9.60
CA TYR A 113 3.08 4.33 10.27
C TYR A 113 2.51 3.88 11.61
N THR A 114 1.98 2.65 11.70
CA THR A 114 1.53 2.10 12.98
C THR A 114 2.69 2.01 13.97
N HIS A 115 3.85 1.51 13.54
CA HIS A 115 5.06 1.49 14.35
C HIS A 115 5.47 2.90 14.81
N HIS A 116 5.51 3.88 13.89
CA HIS A 116 5.84 5.26 14.22
C HIS A 116 4.89 5.86 15.27
N ILE A 117 3.58 5.74 15.06
CA ILE A 117 2.57 6.30 15.96
C ILE A 117 2.66 5.63 17.33
N MET A 118 2.66 4.30 17.40
CA MET A 118 2.73 3.56 18.66
C MET A 118 3.97 3.94 19.48
N ARG A 119 5.13 4.00 18.83
CA ARG A 119 6.38 4.42 19.48
C ARG A 119 6.31 5.87 19.97
N SER A 120 5.81 6.77 19.14
CA SER A 120 5.70 8.19 19.47
C SER A 120 4.72 8.45 20.61
N GLU A 121 3.56 7.78 20.61
CA GLU A 121 2.57 7.81 21.69
C GLU A 121 3.17 7.33 23.03
N ARG A 122 3.93 6.23 22.99
CA ARG A 122 4.65 5.71 24.16
C ARG A 122 5.70 6.69 24.69
N GLU A 123 6.55 7.22 23.82
CA GLU A 123 7.59 8.20 24.19
C GLU A 123 6.99 9.49 24.77
N MET A 124 5.84 9.95 24.24
CA MET A 124 5.10 11.09 24.80
C MET A 124 4.53 10.78 26.20
N GLY A 125 4.01 9.57 26.41
CA GLY A 125 3.54 9.10 27.72
C GLY A 125 4.67 9.05 28.76
N ASP A 126 5.77 8.37 28.42
CA ASP A 126 6.91 8.16 29.33
C ASP A 126 7.61 9.46 29.73
N SER A 127 7.68 10.42 28.81
CA SER A 127 8.31 11.72 29.06
C SER A 127 7.45 12.68 29.88
N GLY A 128 6.21 12.31 30.25
CA GLY A 128 5.24 13.21 30.87
C GLY A 128 4.88 14.40 29.98
N LYS A 129 5.29 14.37 28.70
CA LYS A 129 4.96 15.37 27.66
C LYS A 129 3.63 15.07 26.97
N SER A 130 2.94 14.01 27.37
CA SER A 130 1.51 13.86 27.11
C SER A 130 0.89 15.19 27.52
N ARG A 131 0.50 15.99 26.52
CA ARG A 131 -0.30 17.17 26.78
C ARG A 131 -1.52 16.61 27.48
N ALA A 132 -1.68 16.89 28.77
CA ALA A 132 -2.87 16.54 29.56
C ALA A 132 -4.19 17.09 28.96
N ALA A 133 -4.14 17.69 27.77
CA ALA A 133 -5.26 18.20 27.00
C ALA A 133 -5.91 17.16 26.07
N TYR A 134 -5.25 16.06 25.68
CA TYR A 134 -5.79 15.13 24.67
C TYR A 134 -5.55 13.64 24.96
N GLU A 135 -6.57 12.81 24.74
CA GLU A 135 -6.48 11.35 24.87
C GLU A 135 -5.52 10.75 23.83
N PRO A 136 -4.71 9.73 24.19
CA PRO A 136 -3.87 9.00 23.23
C PRO A 136 -4.66 8.37 22.09
N LEU A 137 -3.99 8.16 20.94
CA LEU A 137 -4.58 7.40 19.83
C LEU A 137 -4.68 5.92 20.22
N ASN A 138 -5.91 5.39 20.27
CA ASN A 138 -6.17 3.99 20.62
C ASN A 138 -6.10 3.08 19.39
N ILE A 139 -4.89 2.78 18.90
CA ILE A 139 -4.71 1.84 17.78
C ILE A 139 -4.94 0.41 18.27
N GLU A 140 -5.98 -0.25 17.75
CA GLU A 140 -6.30 -1.62 18.11
C GLU A 140 -5.83 -2.67 17.10
N SER A 141 -5.75 -2.30 15.82
CA SER A 141 -5.31 -3.24 14.80
C SER A 141 -4.74 -2.61 13.54
N ALA A 142 -3.89 -3.39 12.87
CA ALA A 142 -3.41 -3.17 11.52
C ALA A 142 -4.01 -4.23 10.58
N ILE A 143 -4.54 -3.79 9.43
CA ILE A 143 -5.10 -4.68 8.39
C ILE A 143 -4.32 -4.45 7.10
N ILE A 144 -3.65 -5.49 6.62
CA ILE A 144 -2.78 -5.43 5.45
C ILE A 144 -3.35 -6.40 4.42
N VAL A 145 -3.81 -5.86 3.30
CA VAL A 145 -4.39 -6.62 2.19
C VAL A 145 -3.37 -6.68 1.06
N ASP A 146 -3.04 -7.86 0.53
CA ASP A 146 -2.12 -8.01 -0.61
C ASP A 146 -0.87 -7.11 -0.47
N GLY A 147 -0.20 -7.22 0.68
CA GLY A 147 0.71 -6.19 1.16
C GLY A 147 2.16 -6.39 0.74
N TYR A 148 2.75 -5.36 0.15
CA TYR A 148 4.18 -5.24 -0.08
C TYR A 148 4.90 -5.03 1.26
N VAL A 149 5.70 -6.01 1.72
CA VAL A 149 6.40 -5.98 3.02
C VAL A 149 7.91 -6.11 2.88
N ASP A 150 8.35 -7.01 2.00
CA ASP A 150 9.76 -7.31 1.74
C ASP A 150 9.89 -7.79 0.30
N ASN A 151 10.52 -6.99 -0.56
CA ASN A 151 10.69 -7.30 -1.98
C ASN A 151 11.30 -8.69 -2.19
N THR A 152 12.36 -9.03 -1.47
CA THR A 152 13.06 -10.31 -1.69
C THR A 152 12.18 -11.51 -1.37
N ARG A 153 11.33 -11.41 -0.35
CA ARG A 153 10.37 -12.48 -0.01
C ARG A 153 9.24 -12.57 -1.03
N GLN A 154 8.75 -11.43 -1.50
CA GLN A 154 7.73 -11.39 -2.54
C GLN A 154 8.24 -11.96 -3.87
N THR A 155 9.47 -11.62 -4.26
CA THR A 155 10.08 -12.12 -5.50
C THR A 155 10.35 -13.62 -5.44
N VAL A 156 10.77 -14.16 -4.28
CA VAL A 156 10.78 -15.62 -4.05
C VAL A 156 9.37 -16.21 -4.17
N GLY A 157 8.36 -15.50 -3.68
CA GLY A 157 6.95 -15.88 -3.81
C GLY A 157 6.49 -16.13 -5.24
N TYR A 158 7.11 -15.52 -6.27
CA TYR A 158 6.80 -15.86 -7.66
C TYR A 158 7.14 -17.32 -8.00
N TYR A 159 8.25 -17.84 -7.47
CA TYR A 159 8.58 -19.26 -7.67
C TYR A 159 7.49 -20.13 -7.05
N ASP A 160 7.10 -19.86 -5.80
CA ASP A 160 6.04 -20.61 -5.15
C ASP A 160 4.71 -20.51 -5.91
N PHE A 161 4.36 -19.29 -6.36
CA PHE A 161 3.12 -19.02 -7.08
C PHE A 161 2.99 -19.88 -8.34
N PHE A 162 4.04 -19.92 -9.16
CA PHE A 162 4.00 -20.53 -10.48
C PHE A 162 4.50 -21.97 -10.52
N CYS A 163 5.40 -22.37 -9.62
CA CYS A 163 6.16 -23.61 -9.74
C CYS A 163 5.87 -24.62 -8.62
N SER A 164 5.13 -24.23 -7.57
CA SER A 164 4.75 -25.11 -6.45
C SER A 164 3.25 -25.43 -6.43
N ASP A 165 2.89 -26.64 -6.00
CA ASP A 165 1.49 -27.06 -5.81
C ASP A 165 0.95 -26.58 -4.45
N TRP A 166 0.48 -25.33 -4.39
CA TRP A 166 -0.16 -24.74 -3.19
C TRP A 166 -1.65 -24.41 -3.40
N ARG A 167 -2.09 -24.28 -4.65
CA ARG A 167 -3.46 -23.88 -5.00
C ARG A 167 -4.47 -24.96 -4.64
N ARG A 168 -5.64 -24.52 -4.17
CA ARG A 168 -6.81 -25.37 -3.90
C ARG A 168 -7.92 -25.26 -4.95
N ASP A 169 -7.67 -24.50 -6.02
CA ASP A 169 -8.64 -24.20 -7.08
C ASP A 169 -8.58 -25.17 -8.28
N GLY A 170 -7.77 -26.23 -8.18
CA GLY A 170 -7.63 -27.28 -9.19
C GLY A 170 -6.59 -27.01 -10.27
N ARG A 171 -6.01 -25.80 -10.35
CA ARG A 171 -4.82 -25.56 -11.17
C ARG A 171 -3.61 -26.25 -10.54
N LYS A 172 -2.78 -26.89 -11.37
CA LYS A 172 -1.55 -27.59 -10.94
C LYS A 172 -0.32 -26.90 -11.47
N ALA A 173 0.74 -26.88 -10.67
CA ALA A 173 2.03 -26.42 -11.11
C ALA A 173 2.66 -27.40 -12.15
N PRO A 174 3.58 -26.91 -13.00
CA PRO A 174 3.93 -25.50 -13.14
C PRO A 174 2.89 -24.73 -13.97
N LEU A 175 2.56 -23.52 -13.54
CA LEU A 175 1.73 -22.56 -14.27
C LEU A 175 2.52 -21.82 -15.36
N MET A 176 3.84 -21.94 -15.36
CA MET A 176 4.74 -21.49 -16.43
C MET A 176 5.53 -22.66 -17.02
N ASN A 177 6.36 -22.41 -18.03
CA ASN A 177 7.18 -23.46 -18.64
C ASN A 177 8.23 -24.01 -17.65
N SER A 178 8.54 -25.30 -17.71
CA SER A 178 9.47 -25.96 -16.77
C SER A 178 10.85 -25.32 -16.75
N THR A 179 11.40 -24.91 -17.90
CA THR A 179 12.70 -24.22 -17.98
C THR A 179 12.72 -22.92 -17.18
N ALA A 180 11.59 -22.21 -17.11
CA ALA A 180 11.49 -21.00 -16.30
C ALA A 180 11.47 -21.35 -14.80
N CYS A 181 10.74 -22.39 -14.41
CA CYS A 181 10.75 -22.88 -13.04
C CYS A 181 12.13 -23.39 -12.59
N ASP A 182 12.84 -24.14 -13.43
CA ASP A 182 14.19 -24.64 -13.13
C ASP A 182 15.17 -23.46 -12.94
N PHE A 183 15.03 -22.40 -13.75
CA PHE A 183 15.83 -21.18 -13.63
C PHE A 183 15.54 -20.42 -12.34
N MET A 184 14.25 -20.25 -12.00
CA MET A 184 13.84 -19.59 -10.75
C MET A 184 14.34 -20.38 -9.54
N GLU A 185 14.13 -21.70 -9.51
CA GLU A 185 14.55 -22.59 -8.42
C GLU A 185 16.05 -22.46 -8.14
N ALA A 186 16.88 -22.45 -9.19
CA ALA A 186 18.32 -22.31 -9.06
C ALA A 186 18.74 -20.94 -8.48
N ALA A 187 17.93 -19.90 -8.66
CA ALA A 187 18.19 -18.54 -8.19
C ALA A 187 17.66 -18.26 -6.77
N VAL A 188 16.63 -18.99 -6.30
CA VAL A 188 15.99 -18.78 -5.00
C VAL A 188 17.01 -18.72 -3.83
N PRO A 189 17.96 -19.66 -3.68
CA PRO A 189 18.91 -19.63 -2.55
C PRO A 189 19.75 -18.35 -2.51
N HIS A 190 20.14 -17.81 -3.67
CA HIS A 190 20.91 -16.58 -3.72
C HIS A 190 20.05 -15.37 -3.32
N CYS A 191 18.82 -15.29 -3.83
CA CYS A 191 17.87 -14.24 -3.46
C CYS A 191 17.57 -14.25 -1.94
N GLU A 192 17.40 -15.42 -1.33
CA GLU A 192 17.17 -15.53 0.12
C GLU A 192 18.35 -15.00 0.96
N ILE A 193 19.60 -15.31 0.55
CA ILE A 193 20.81 -14.81 1.20
C ILE A 193 20.89 -13.29 1.11
N LEU A 194 20.66 -12.72 -0.07
CA LEU A 194 20.67 -11.26 -0.28
C LEU A 194 19.57 -10.58 0.54
N GLY A 195 18.36 -11.15 0.55
CA GLY A 195 17.27 -10.68 1.37
C GLY A 195 17.58 -10.70 2.86
N GLN A 196 18.24 -11.75 3.35
CA GLN A 196 18.68 -11.82 4.75
C GLN A 196 19.66 -10.69 5.06
N HIS A 197 20.65 -10.47 4.19
CA HIS A 197 21.63 -9.42 4.38
C HIS A 197 21.00 -8.02 4.38
N CYS A 198 20.03 -7.76 3.50
CA CYS A 198 19.22 -6.55 3.52
C CYS A 198 18.49 -6.36 4.86
N ARG A 199 17.80 -7.40 5.37
CA ARG A 199 17.08 -7.32 6.65
C ARG A 199 18.02 -7.08 7.84
N GLU A 200 19.20 -7.68 7.84
CA GLU A 200 20.18 -7.53 8.93
C GLU A 200 20.79 -6.13 8.94
N THR A 201 21.34 -5.71 7.81
CA THR A 201 22.01 -4.41 7.66
C THR A 201 21.04 -3.24 7.70
N TYR A 202 19.85 -3.42 7.12
CA TYR A 202 18.84 -2.38 6.92
C TYR A 202 19.41 -1.15 6.19
N ASP A 203 20.38 -1.40 5.30
CA ASP A 203 21.01 -0.40 4.46
C ASP A 203 20.29 -0.33 3.12
N LYS A 204 19.99 0.89 2.67
CA LYS A 204 19.19 1.12 1.46
C LYS A 204 19.87 0.64 0.19
N GLU A 205 21.20 0.74 0.10
CA GLU A 205 21.95 0.29 -1.08
C GLU A 205 22.02 -1.23 -1.10
N VAL A 206 22.25 -1.86 0.05
CA VAL A 206 22.23 -3.32 0.19
C VAL A 206 20.86 -3.87 -0.19
N CYS A 207 19.79 -3.25 0.31
CA CYS A 207 18.42 -3.67 0.02
C CYS A 207 18.01 -3.44 -1.44
N LEU A 208 18.39 -2.31 -2.03
CA LEU A 208 18.21 -2.08 -3.47
C LEU A 208 18.92 -3.15 -4.31
N ALA A 209 20.19 -3.43 -4.01
CA ALA A 209 20.96 -4.43 -4.73
C ALA A 209 20.35 -5.83 -4.60
N ALA A 210 19.88 -6.19 -3.40
CA ALA A 210 19.17 -7.44 -3.16
C ALA A 210 17.88 -7.54 -3.98
N ALA A 211 17.06 -6.48 -3.97
CA ALA A 211 15.81 -6.43 -4.72
C ALA A 211 16.04 -6.58 -6.23
N LEU A 212 16.94 -5.78 -6.80
CA LEU A 212 17.27 -5.85 -8.24
C LEU A 212 17.81 -7.24 -8.61
N SER A 213 18.70 -7.82 -7.80
CA SER A 213 19.23 -9.15 -8.09
C SER A 213 18.14 -10.23 -8.03
N CYS A 214 17.20 -10.14 -7.10
CA CYS A 214 16.06 -11.05 -7.03
C CYS A 214 15.13 -10.88 -8.24
N ASP A 215 14.82 -9.64 -8.61
CA ASP A 215 13.91 -9.31 -9.72
C ASP A 215 14.51 -9.73 -11.09
N GLU A 216 15.81 -9.54 -11.29
CA GLU A 216 16.53 -9.96 -12.50
C GLU A 216 16.79 -11.47 -12.59
N THR A 217 16.53 -12.22 -11.51
CA THR A 217 16.69 -13.68 -11.48
C THR A 217 15.36 -14.37 -11.27
N VAL A 218 14.92 -14.54 -10.03
CA VAL A 218 13.67 -15.23 -9.69
C VAL A 218 12.46 -14.52 -10.32
N GLY A 219 12.43 -13.18 -10.31
CA GLY A 219 11.32 -12.41 -10.89
C GLY A 219 11.29 -12.36 -12.41
N ALA A 220 12.41 -12.60 -13.08
CA ALA A 220 12.57 -12.31 -14.50
C ALA A 220 11.61 -13.10 -15.41
N PRO A 221 11.35 -14.41 -15.20
CA PRO A 221 10.42 -15.15 -16.06
C PRO A 221 8.98 -14.66 -15.95
N TYR A 222 8.53 -14.27 -14.76
CA TYR A 222 7.22 -13.66 -14.57
C TYR A 222 7.15 -12.30 -15.27
N ALA A 223 8.11 -11.41 -14.99
CA ALA A 223 8.16 -10.07 -15.59
C ALA A 223 8.17 -10.12 -17.13
N ALA A 224 8.90 -11.07 -17.73
CA ALA A 224 8.96 -11.27 -19.17
C ALA A 224 7.61 -11.68 -19.79
N ASP A 225 6.72 -12.29 -19.02
CA ASP A 225 5.39 -12.71 -19.48
C ASP A 225 4.28 -11.72 -19.07
N VAL A 226 4.62 -10.60 -18.43
CA VAL A 226 3.73 -9.41 -18.33
C VAL A 226 3.75 -8.66 -19.66
N ARG A 227 3.02 -9.21 -20.63
CA ARG A 227 2.93 -8.72 -22.02
C ARG A 227 1.51 -8.93 -22.56
N PRO A 228 1.14 -8.34 -23.71
CA PRO A 228 -0.21 -8.55 -24.27
C PRO A 228 -0.51 -10.04 -24.45
N GLY A 229 -1.59 -10.52 -23.81
CA GLY A 229 -2.00 -11.93 -23.78
C GLY A 229 -1.32 -12.81 -22.73
N GLY A 230 -0.32 -12.29 -22.02
CA GLY A 230 0.38 -12.95 -20.90
C GLY A 230 -0.29 -12.73 -19.54
N TRP A 231 0.47 -12.80 -18.46
CA TRP A 231 -0.06 -12.67 -17.09
C TRP A 231 -0.46 -11.24 -16.77
N ASN A 232 -1.68 -11.06 -16.23
CA ASN A 232 -2.05 -9.82 -15.55
C ASN A 232 -1.44 -9.85 -14.13
N PRO A 233 -0.65 -8.83 -13.74
CA PRO A 233 -0.01 -8.78 -12.42
C PRO A 233 -0.96 -8.89 -11.24
N TYR A 234 -2.18 -8.39 -11.39
CA TYR A 234 -3.14 -8.23 -10.29
C TYR A 234 -4.20 -9.35 -10.25
N ASP A 235 -4.30 -10.16 -11.31
CA ASP A 235 -5.23 -11.29 -11.34
C ASP A 235 -4.79 -12.37 -12.36
N SER A 236 -4.29 -13.50 -11.85
CA SER A 236 -3.89 -14.66 -12.66
C SER A 236 -5.02 -15.31 -13.47
N ARG A 237 -6.28 -14.94 -13.27
CA ARG A 237 -7.41 -15.41 -14.09
C ARG A 237 -7.56 -14.56 -15.36
N LEU A 238 -6.99 -13.36 -15.37
CA LEU A 238 -7.05 -12.41 -16.46
C LEU A 238 -5.78 -12.45 -17.30
N LYS A 239 -5.89 -11.95 -18.54
CA LYS A 239 -4.75 -11.75 -19.43
C LYS A 239 -4.38 -10.28 -19.48
N CYS A 240 -3.09 -9.99 -19.47
CA CYS A 240 -2.62 -8.63 -19.60
C CYS A 240 -3.00 -8.05 -20.97
N GLN A 241 -3.62 -6.88 -20.98
CA GLN A 241 -4.00 -6.18 -22.21
C GLN A 241 -2.95 -5.13 -22.59
N LYS A 242 -2.64 -4.23 -21.65
CA LYS A 242 -1.73 -3.09 -21.85
C LYS A 242 -0.63 -3.08 -20.78
N PRO A 243 0.55 -3.66 -21.02
CA PRO A 243 1.64 -3.64 -20.06
C PRO A 243 2.18 -2.21 -19.83
N PRO A 244 2.85 -1.93 -18.69
CA PRO A 244 3.18 -2.89 -17.62
C PRO A 244 2.06 -3.06 -16.59
N LEU A 245 1.12 -2.12 -16.46
CA LEU A 245 0.08 -2.17 -15.44
C LEU A 245 -1.04 -3.17 -15.78
N CYS A 246 -1.30 -3.44 -17.06
CA CYS A 246 -2.32 -4.41 -17.50
C CYS A 246 -3.74 -4.15 -16.98
N SER A 247 -3.97 -2.99 -16.37
CA SER A 247 -5.19 -2.52 -15.71
C SER A 247 -5.26 -1.00 -15.88
N ASP A 248 -6.48 -0.46 -15.98
CA ASP A 248 -6.72 0.99 -16.19
C ASP A 248 -6.87 1.69 -14.83
N PHE A 249 -5.75 1.88 -14.13
CA PHE A 249 -5.75 2.46 -12.79
C PHE A 249 -5.60 3.98 -12.77
N ASP A 250 -5.06 4.58 -13.83
CA ASP A 250 -4.64 5.98 -13.84
C ASP A 250 -5.59 6.91 -14.60
N LYS A 251 -6.29 6.43 -15.64
CA LYS A 251 -7.09 7.28 -16.54
C LYS A 251 -8.47 6.72 -16.92
N ASP A 252 -9.11 6.01 -16.00
CA ASP A 252 -10.45 5.47 -16.20
C ASP A 252 -11.57 6.45 -15.82
N ALA A 253 -12.81 5.96 -15.81
CA ALA A 253 -13.98 6.76 -15.44
C ALA A 253 -13.86 7.42 -14.05
N THR A 254 -13.09 6.83 -13.11
CA THR A 254 -12.86 7.44 -11.79
C THR A 254 -11.98 8.68 -11.90
N PHE A 255 -10.97 8.66 -12.77
CA PHE A 255 -10.15 9.83 -13.09
C PHE A 255 -10.99 10.95 -13.71
N GLU A 256 -11.87 10.59 -14.66
CA GLU A 256 -12.77 11.55 -15.29
C GLU A 256 -13.73 12.18 -14.29
N PHE A 257 -14.28 11.38 -13.36
CA PHE A 257 -15.20 11.83 -12.32
C PHE A 257 -14.58 12.88 -11.41
N PHE A 258 -13.39 12.64 -10.86
CA PHE A 258 -12.72 13.61 -9.99
C PHE A 258 -12.21 14.87 -10.69
N ASN A 259 -12.12 14.86 -12.02
CA ASN A 259 -11.79 16.03 -12.82
C ASN A 259 -13.03 16.77 -13.35
N GLN A 260 -14.25 16.33 -13.03
CA GLN A 260 -15.45 17.11 -13.31
C GLN A 260 -15.49 18.38 -12.44
N PRO A 261 -15.75 19.57 -13.01
CA PRO A 261 -15.80 20.82 -12.24
C PRO A 261 -16.77 20.76 -11.07
N TRP A 262 -17.96 20.17 -11.27
CA TRP A 262 -18.97 20.08 -10.22
C TRP A 262 -18.56 19.15 -9.07
N VAL A 263 -17.77 18.09 -9.34
CA VAL A 263 -17.23 17.21 -8.28
C VAL A 263 -16.20 17.98 -7.46
N GLN A 264 -15.26 18.66 -8.12
CA GLN A 264 -14.24 19.45 -7.45
C GLN A 264 -14.83 20.61 -6.64
N ASP A 265 -15.83 21.29 -7.17
CA ASP A 265 -16.54 22.37 -6.48
C ASP A 265 -17.23 21.85 -5.20
N MET A 266 -17.88 20.68 -5.26
CA MET A 266 -18.52 20.06 -4.10
C MET A 266 -17.52 19.59 -3.04
N LEU A 267 -16.36 19.09 -3.45
CA LEU A 267 -15.29 18.67 -2.53
C LEU A 267 -14.51 19.86 -1.94
N GLY A 268 -14.71 21.08 -2.45
CA GLY A 268 -14.01 22.28 -2.01
C GLY A 268 -12.62 22.46 -2.63
N PHE A 269 -12.35 21.83 -3.77
CA PHE A 269 -11.08 21.88 -4.49
C PHE A 269 -11.22 22.43 -5.93
N PRO A 270 -11.87 23.60 -6.14
CA PRO A 270 -12.17 24.10 -7.47
C PRO A 270 -10.90 24.33 -8.32
N ASN A 271 -10.95 23.93 -9.59
CA ASN A 271 -9.85 24.06 -10.56
C ASN A 271 -8.55 23.35 -10.13
N THR A 272 -8.66 22.18 -9.49
CA THR A 272 -7.50 21.38 -9.08
C THR A 272 -7.12 20.40 -10.18
N SER A 273 -5.82 20.29 -10.47
CA SER A 273 -5.32 19.21 -11.33
C SER A 273 -5.26 17.93 -10.48
N PHE A 274 -6.17 16.98 -10.72
CA PHE A 274 -6.24 15.73 -9.97
C PHE A 274 -5.72 14.55 -10.80
N GLU A 275 -4.87 13.73 -10.18
CA GLU A 275 -4.33 12.50 -10.76
C GLU A 275 -4.61 11.33 -9.80
N LEU A 276 -5.01 10.17 -10.33
CA LEU A 276 -5.20 8.96 -9.51
C LEU A 276 -3.87 8.41 -8.98
N ILE A 277 -2.79 8.57 -9.77
CA ILE A 277 -1.44 8.16 -9.40
C ILE A 277 -0.46 9.28 -9.75
N ASP A 278 0.18 9.85 -8.73
CA ASP A 278 1.24 10.82 -8.89
C ASP A 278 2.59 10.10 -9.10
N PHE A 279 2.98 9.93 -10.37
CA PHE A 279 4.21 9.24 -10.75
C PHE A 279 5.50 9.97 -10.34
N ASP A 280 5.47 11.29 -10.09
CA ASP A 280 6.63 12.01 -9.55
C ASP A 280 6.89 11.60 -8.10
N THR A 281 5.84 11.47 -7.27
CA THR A 281 5.92 10.90 -5.91
C THR A 281 6.47 9.49 -5.94
N ASN A 282 5.99 8.66 -6.86
CA ASN A 282 6.50 7.30 -7.06
C ASN A 282 8.01 7.28 -7.37
N GLY A 283 8.44 8.11 -8.34
CA GLY A 283 9.84 8.25 -8.73
C GLY A 283 10.71 8.73 -7.58
N ARG A 284 10.25 9.69 -6.79
CA ARG A 284 10.97 10.22 -5.62
C ARG A 284 11.18 9.19 -4.52
N TRP A 285 10.17 8.36 -4.23
CA TRP A 285 10.32 7.24 -3.29
C TRP A 285 11.35 6.21 -3.76
N THR A 286 11.34 5.92 -5.06
CA THR A 286 12.31 5.02 -5.69
C THR A 286 13.73 5.59 -5.64
N GLU A 287 13.90 6.87 -5.99
CA GLU A 287 15.18 7.59 -5.92
C GLU A 287 15.73 7.67 -4.48
N ALA A 288 14.85 7.87 -3.50
CA ALA A 288 15.19 7.86 -2.07
C ALA A 288 15.47 6.44 -1.53
N LYS A 289 15.20 5.40 -2.33
CA LYS A 289 15.44 3.97 -2.08
C LYS A 289 14.70 3.41 -0.86
N ASN A 290 13.78 4.18 -0.27
CA ASN A 290 13.03 3.76 0.90
C ASN A 290 12.03 2.64 0.59
N VAL A 291 11.59 2.52 -0.67
CA VAL A 291 10.71 1.44 -1.13
C VAL A 291 11.38 0.06 -1.10
N PHE A 292 12.70 -0.01 -1.00
CA PHE A 292 13.44 -1.28 -0.93
C PHE A 292 13.71 -1.74 0.51
N LEU A 293 13.54 -0.86 1.50
CA LEU A 293 13.71 -1.24 2.90
C LEU A 293 12.51 -2.09 3.35
N PRO A 294 12.72 -3.33 3.81
CA PRO A 294 11.62 -4.17 4.25
C PRO A 294 11.06 -3.65 5.58
N VAL A 295 9.75 -3.74 5.79
CA VAL A 295 9.12 -3.33 7.06
C VAL A 295 9.05 -4.45 8.10
N THR A 296 9.91 -5.46 7.96
CA THR A 296 9.94 -6.64 8.85
C THR A 296 10.41 -6.30 10.27
N LYS A 297 11.30 -5.30 10.43
CA LYS A 297 11.75 -4.83 11.75
C LYS A 297 10.62 -4.12 12.50
N GLU A 298 9.90 -3.25 11.81
CA GLU A 298 8.73 -2.54 12.33
C GLU A 298 7.62 -3.53 12.71
N LEU A 299 7.35 -4.51 11.84
CA LEU A 299 6.37 -5.57 12.11
C LEU A 299 6.75 -6.39 13.35
N THR A 300 8.02 -6.79 13.47
CA THR A 300 8.51 -7.53 14.64
C THR A 300 8.37 -6.69 15.91
N TRP A 301 8.72 -5.40 15.86
CA TRP A 301 8.56 -4.52 17.00
C TRP A 301 7.10 -4.41 17.44
N LEU A 302 6.17 -4.27 16.50
CA LEU A 302 4.74 -4.19 16.79
C LEU A 302 4.24 -5.45 17.50
N LEU A 303 4.64 -6.63 17.02
CA LEU A 303 4.27 -7.92 17.62
C LEU A 303 4.88 -8.12 19.01
N ASP A 304 6.12 -7.68 19.23
CA ASP A 304 6.86 -7.93 20.47
C ASP A 304 6.57 -6.88 21.57
N ASN A 305 6.18 -5.65 21.20
CA ASN A 305 6.13 -4.51 22.13
C ASN A 305 4.72 -3.90 22.28
N THR A 306 3.71 -4.46 21.62
CA THR A 306 2.34 -3.94 21.68
C THR A 306 1.33 -5.08 21.71
N ASP A 307 0.09 -4.77 22.09
CA ASP A 307 -1.04 -5.72 22.06
C ASP A 307 -1.93 -5.56 20.81
N ILE A 308 -1.46 -4.85 19.78
CA ILE A 308 -2.28 -4.63 18.58
C ILE A 308 -2.48 -5.94 17.83
N ARG A 309 -3.64 -6.08 17.20
CA ARG A 309 -3.93 -7.21 16.31
C ARG A 309 -3.46 -6.89 14.90
N ILE A 310 -2.72 -7.80 14.27
CA ILE A 310 -2.30 -7.65 12.89
C ILE A 310 -2.97 -8.72 12.04
N LEU A 311 -3.69 -8.29 11.01
CA LEU A 311 -4.39 -9.15 10.06
C LEU A 311 -3.78 -8.99 8.67
N PHE A 312 -3.24 -10.07 8.12
CA PHE A 312 -2.89 -10.17 6.71
C PHE A 312 -4.01 -10.89 5.95
N ILE A 313 -4.42 -10.32 4.83
CA ILE A 313 -5.41 -10.91 3.91
C ILE A 313 -4.79 -10.88 2.52
N ASN A 314 -4.68 -12.03 1.85
CA ASN A 314 -4.18 -12.07 0.48
C ASN A 314 -5.20 -12.73 -0.45
N GLY A 315 -5.43 -12.13 -1.61
CA GLY A 315 -6.19 -12.72 -2.70
C GLY A 315 -5.35 -13.78 -3.40
N ASN A 316 -5.78 -15.04 -3.40
CA ASN A 316 -5.05 -16.17 -4.03
C ASN A 316 -4.79 -16.02 -5.55
N ASN A 317 -5.27 -14.96 -6.18
CA ASN A 317 -5.10 -14.70 -7.60
C ASN A 317 -4.26 -13.47 -7.90
N ASP A 318 -3.95 -12.65 -6.90
CA ASP A 318 -2.94 -11.61 -7.06
C ASP A 318 -1.58 -12.31 -7.28
N ILE A 319 -0.85 -11.86 -8.30
CA ILE A 319 0.48 -12.39 -8.60
C ILE A 319 1.53 -11.49 -7.97
N ILE A 320 1.29 -10.17 -8.00
CA ILE A 320 2.30 -9.19 -7.64
C ILE A 320 2.56 -9.15 -6.14
N MET A 321 1.64 -9.63 -5.28
CA MET A 321 1.72 -9.60 -3.81
C MET A 321 1.30 -10.92 -3.14
#